data_AF-A0A964RLK3-F1
#
_entry.id   AF-A0A964RLK3-F1
#
_cell.length_a   1.000
_cell.length_b   1.000
_cell.length_c   1.000
_cell.angle_alpha   90.00
_cell.angle_beta   90.00
_cell.angle_gamma   90.00
#
_symmetry.space_group_name_H-M   'P 1'
#
loop_
_entity.id
_entity.type
_entity.pdbx_description
1 polymer ?
#
loop_
_entity_poly.entity_id
_entity_poly.type
_entity_poly.pdbx_seq_one_letter_code
_entity_poly.pdbx_strand_id
1 'polypeptide(L)'
;MKRYLRLRRLVYIIVLCSIVSIFSGCTSVGANKDLESSAFGMLSRAETQDNVRMLDYNEVKDSLIRFHVIANSDNDDDQKLKIEVKNKVIDYLYPYLNSSESLDESREIIKDKMQDVKKIAEEVIKNNNYKYDVKVELSRENFPDKSYGNITLPQGNYEAFRIIIGSGQGRNWWCVMFPPLCFVDESKAQVEYDKTEEKIKVSDGKNRAEEVNLDKTEEANKEGNNNIQIKFKILEVLKEIFN
;
A
#
# COMPACT_ATOMS: atom_id res chain seq x y z
N MET A 1 5.02 55.71 -19.28
CA MET A 1 3.93 55.12 -18.47
C MET A 1 4.36 54.10 -17.39
N LYS A 2 5.49 53.37 -17.52
CA LYS A 2 5.94 52.39 -16.49
C LYS A 2 6.70 52.95 -15.27
N ARG A 3 7.19 54.19 -15.28
CA ARG A 3 7.86 54.82 -14.11
C ARG A 3 6.87 55.39 -13.07
N TYR A 4 5.68 55.80 -13.49
CA TYR A 4 4.65 56.39 -12.61
C TYR A 4 3.97 55.34 -11.70
N LEU A 5 3.79 54.10 -12.17
CA LEU A 5 3.20 53.02 -11.36
C LEU A 5 4.14 52.48 -10.25
N ARG A 6 5.46 52.53 -10.44
CA ARG A 6 6.42 52.08 -9.40
C ARG A 6 6.51 53.08 -8.25
N LEU A 7 6.39 54.37 -8.53
CA LEU A 7 6.39 55.42 -7.50
C LEU A 7 5.13 55.38 -6.63
N ARG A 8 3.97 55.09 -7.24
CA ARG A 8 2.67 54.98 -6.54
C ARG A 8 2.59 53.75 -5.63
N ARG A 9 3.23 52.62 -6.00
CA ARG A 9 3.38 51.44 -5.12
C ARG A 9 4.35 51.67 -3.96
N LEU A 10 5.45 52.40 -4.18
CA LEU A 10 6.43 52.68 -3.13
C LEU A 10 5.85 53.63 -2.04
N VAL A 11 5.11 54.66 -2.45
CA VAL A 11 4.45 55.59 -1.51
C VAL A 11 3.37 54.86 -0.70
N TYR A 12 2.63 53.92 -1.30
CA TYR A 12 1.63 53.13 -0.58
C TYR A 12 2.24 52.23 0.50
N ILE A 13 3.40 51.62 0.22
CA ILE A 13 4.11 50.75 1.16
C ILE A 13 4.67 51.57 2.34
N ILE A 14 5.21 52.77 2.09
CA ILE A 14 5.75 53.64 3.14
C ILE A 14 4.64 54.22 4.03
N VAL A 15 3.48 54.58 3.46
CA VAL A 15 2.33 55.07 4.23
C VAL A 15 1.70 53.96 5.07
N LEU A 16 1.65 52.71 4.56
CA LEU A 16 1.13 51.57 5.33
C LEU A 16 2.04 51.19 6.52
N CYS A 17 3.36 51.25 6.33
CA CYS A 17 4.33 51.00 7.42
C CYS A 17 4.30 52.08 8.52
N SER A 18 3.87 53.30 8.20
CA SER A 18 3.79 54.41 9.16
C SER A 18 2.54 54.34 10.05
N ILE A 19 1.50 53.59 9.65
CA ILE A 19 0.24 53.43 10.41
C ILE A 19 0.38 52.36 11.51
N VAL A 20 1.35 51.45 11.41
CA VAL A 20 1.58 50.38 12.40
C VAL A 20 2.31 50.91 13.66
N SER A 21 2.87 52.11 13.62
CA SER A 21 3.70 52.65 14.71
C SER A 21 2.99 53.63 15.67
N ILE A 22 1.65 53.76 15.63
CA ILE A 22 0.93 54.74 16.49
C ILE A 22 0.03 54.09 17.56
N PHE A 23 -0.21 52.77 17.55
CA PHE A 23 -0.89 52.10 18.66
C PHE A 23 0.11 51.43 19.63
N SER A 24 0.89 52.27 20.32
CA SER A 24 1.56 51.88 21.57
C SER A 24 1.30 52.98 22.60
N GLY A 25 0.28 52.76 23.43
CA GLY A 25 -0.08 53.69 24.49
C GLY A 25 -1.02 53.07 25.53
N CYS A 26 -0.42 52.63 26.63
CA CYS A 26 -0.98 52.39 27.96
C CYS A 26 -2.02 51.26 28.15
N THR A 27 -1.66 50.23 28.93
CA THR A 27 -1.97 50.17 30.38
C THR A 27 -1.34 48.93 31.02
N SER A 28 -1.09 49.04 32.32
CA SER A 28 -0.26 48.20 33.20
C SER A 28 -0.81 46.81 33.54
N VAL A 29 0.11 45.96 34.03
CA VAL A 29 -0.03 44.84 35.00
C VAL A 29 0.25 43.45 34.42
N GLY A 30 1.26 42.79 34.98
CA GLY A 30 1.29 41.32 35.14
C GLY A 30 2.22 40.55 34.20
N ALA A 31 3.12 39.78 34.83
CA ALA A 31 4.03 38.79 34.25
C ALA A 31 3.44 37.90 33.12
N ASN A 32 4.22 37.64 32.07
CA ASN A 32 4.92 36.37 31.84
C ASN A 32 5.64 36.38 30.48
N LYS A 33 6.90 35.91 30.49
CA LYS A 33 7.62 35.49 29.27
C LYS A 33 6.89 34.25 28.78
N ASP A 34 6.25 34.29 27.62
CA ASP A 34 5.85 33.13 26.79
C ASP A 34 4.91 33.61 25.67
N LEU A 35 5.36 34.51 24.78
CA LEU A 35 4.56 34.85 23.59
C LEU A 35 5.42 35.41 22.44
N GLU A 36 6.51 34.73 22.10
CA GLU A 36 7.26 35.01 20.86
C GLU A 36 7.38 33.80 19.92
N SER A 37 6.82 32.63 20.25
CA SER A 37 6.85 31.46 19.34
C SER A 37 5.63 31.30 18.43
N SER A 38 4.58 32.13 18.58
CA SER A 38 3.28 31.89 17.93
C SER A 38 3.14 32.50 16.51
N ALA A 39 3.91 33.55 16.16
CA ALA A 39 3.78 34.18 14.83
C ALA A 39 4.74 33.60 13.76
N PHE A 40 5.82 32.93 14.17
CA PHE A 40 6.75 32.26 13.25
C PHE A 40 6.30 30.83 12.91
N GLY A 41 5.39 30.25 13.69
CA GLY A 41 4.83 28.91 13.44
C GLY A 41 3.72 28.84 12.39
N MET A 42 3.27 29.98 11.83
CA MET A 42 2.08 30.03 10.95
C MET A 42 2.40 30.21 9.46
N LEU A 43 3.68 30.35 9.07
CA LEU A 43 4.11 30.59 7.68
C LEU A 43 5.20 29.64 7.16
N SER A 44 5.25 28.41 7.68
CA SER A 44 6.02 27.32 7.06
C SER A 44 5.25 26.01 7.14
N ARG A 45 4.03 25.99 6.57
CA ARG A 45 3.48 24.73 6.10
C ARG A 45 4.14 24.45 4.76
N ALA A 46 5.37 23.93 4.84
CA ALA A 46 6.00 23.26 3.72
C ALA A 46 5.00 22.24 3.19
N GLU A 47 4.62 22.38 1.92
CA GLU A 47 3.96 21.34 1.17
C GLU A 47 4.95 20.17 1.12
N THR A 48 4.81 19.19 2.03
CA THR A 48 5.36 17.86 1.78
C THR A 48 4.56 17.31 0.62
N GLN A 49 5.10 17.48 -0.58
CA GLN A 49 4.70 16.68 -1.72
C GLN A 49 5.07 15.24 -1.38
N ASP A 50 4.15 14.51 -0.76
CA ASP A 50 4.23 13.06 -0.69
C ASP A 50 4.32 12.59 -2.14
N ASN A 51 5.50 12.14 -2.55
CA ASN A 51 5.76 11.66 -3.89
C ASN A 51 5.05 10.31 -4.07
N VAL A 52 3.73 10.34 -4.22
CA VAL A 52 2.93 9.13 -4.46
C VAL A 52 3.29 8.60 -5.84
N ARG A 53 3.89 7.42 -5.89
CA ARG A 53 4.36 6.75 -7.12
C ARG A 53 3.36 5.69 -7.57
N MET A 54 2.93 5.77 -8.82
CA MET A 54 2.18 4.69 -9.44
C MET A 54 3.13 3.57 -9.88
N LEU A 55 2.80 2.33 -9.53
CA LEU A 55 3.55 1.13 -9.94
C LEU A 55 3.05 0.64 -11.31
N ASP A 56 3.89 -0.10 -12.03
CA ASP A 56 3.52 -0.71 -13.31
C ASP A 56 2.73 -2.00 -13.08
N TYR A 57 1.57 -2.14 -13.72
CA TYR A 57 0.71 -3.32 -13.58
C TYR A 57 1.44 -4.62 -13.96
N ASN A 58 2.24 -4.61 -15.03
CA ASN A 58 2.90 -5.82 -15.53
C ASN A 58 4.02 -6.31 -14.60
N GLU A 59 4.63 -5.40 -13.83
CA GLU A 59 5.66 -5.71 -12.82
C GLU A 59 5.04 -6.23 -11.51
N VAL A 60 3.80 -5.83 -11.19
CA VAL A 60 3.22 -6.10 -9.86
C VAL A 60 2.08 -7.12 -9.84
N LYS A 61 1.49 -7.47 -10.99
CA LYS A 61 0.28 -8.32 -11.04
C LYS A 61 0.46 -9.75 -10.52
N ASP A 62 1.68 -10.30 -10.61
CA ASP A 62 2.02 -11.68 -10.23
C ASP A 62 2.92 -11.74 -8.99
N SER A 63 3.27 -10.60 -8.40
CA SER A 63 4.10 -10.50 -7.19
C SER A 63 3.29 -10.20 -5.92
N LEU A 64 1.96 -10.18 -6.02
CA LEU A 64 1.06 -9.81 -4.94
C LEU A 64 -0.09 -10.80 -4.78
N ILE A 65 -0.54 -10.98 -3.53
CA ILE A 65 -1.87 -11.52 -3.23
C ILE A 65 -2.70 -10.40 -2.62
N ARG A 66 -3.75 -9.98 -3.32
CA ARG A 66 -4.69 -8.96 -2.83
C ARG A 66 -5.68 -9.58 -1.85
N PHE A 67 -6.32 -8.75 -1.05
CA PHE A 67 -7.39 -9.18 -0.15
C PHE A 67 -8.54 -8.20 -0.16
N HIS A 68 -9.76 -8.73 -0.16
CA HIS A 68 -10.92 -7.90 0.13
C HIS A 68 -12.09 -8.63 0.79
N VAL A 69 -12.84 -7.85 1.55
CA VAL A 69 -14.11 -8.26 2.15
C VAL A 69 -15.23 -7.45 1.48
N ILE A 70 -16.24 -8.15 0.98
CA ILE A 70 -17.40 -7.58 0.28
C ILE A 70 -18.59 -7.66 1.23
N ALA A 71 -19.22 -6.52 1.50
CA ALA A 71 -20.41 -6.47 2.34
C ALA A 71 -21.64 -7.02 1.60
N ASN A 72 -22.67 -7.41 2.36
CA ASN A 72 -23.94 -7.82 1.78
C ASN A 72 -24.61 -6.67 1.02
N SER A 73 -24.62 -5.46 1.57
CA SER A 73 -25.14 -4.25 0.92
C SER A 73 -24.39 -2.98 1.36
N ASP A 74 -24.84 -1.84 0.87
CA ASP A 74 -24.28 -0.51 1.17
C ASP A 74 -24.83 0.15 2.43
N ASN A 75 -25.78 -0.51 3.12
CA ASN A 75 -26.33 -0.02 4.38
C ASN A 75 -25.25 0.05 5.48
N ASP A 76 -25.43 0.93 6.46
CA ASP A 76 -24.38 1.16 7.45
C ASP A 76 -24.09 -0.07 8.33
N ASP A 77 -25.08 -0.92 8.58
CA ASP A 77 -24.91 -2.07 9.47
C ASP A 77 -24.13 -3.22 8.79
N ASP A 78 -24.36 -3.48 7.50
CA ASP A 78 -23.58 -4.41 6.67
C ASP A 78 -22.14 -3.92 6.51
N GLN A 79 -21.94 -2.60 6.48
CA GLN A 79 -20.62 -1.99 6.39
C GLN A 79 -19.86 -2.14 7.71
N LYS A 80 -20.53 -1.97 8.87
CA LYS A 80 -19.95 -2.28 10.18
C LYS A 80 -19.63 -3.77 10.32
N LEU A 81 -20.57 -4.63 9.95
CA LEU A 81 -20.40 -6.09 9.98
C LEU A 81 -19.19 -6.53 9.15
N LYS A 82 -19.02 -5.98 7.93
CA LYS A 82 -17.83 -6.21 7.11
C LYS A 82 -16.54 -5.86 7.84
N ILE A 83 -16.50 -4.73 8.54
CA ILE A 83 -15.30 -4.30 9.28
C ILE A 83 -15.00 -5.24 10.44
N GLU A 84 -16.01 -5.73 11.15
CA GLU A 84 -15.85 -6.73 12.22
C GLU A 84 -15.32 -8.06 11.70
N VAL A 85 -15.94 -8.59 10.62
CA VAL A 85 -15.46 -9.82 9.95
C VAL A 85 -14.02 -9.64 9.50
N LYS A 86 -13.72 -8.51 8.84
CA LYS A 86 -12.37 -8.17 8.38
C LYS A 86 -11.36 -8.17 9.53
N ASN A 87 -11.64 -7.46 10.63
CA ASN A 87 -10.72 -7.39 11.78
C ASN A 87 -10.44 -8.79 12.33
N LYS A 88 -11.48 -9.60 12.56
CA LYS A 88 -11.31 -10.96 13.10
C LYS A 88 -10.52 -11.89 12.20
N VAL A 89 -10.71 -11.79 10.89
CA VAL A 89 -9.96 -12.58 9.92
C VAL A 89 -8.50 -12.15 9.84
N ILE A 90 -8.25 -10.84 9.84
CA ILE A 90 -6.88 -10.30 9.83
C ILE A 90 -6.14 -10.72 11.10
N ASP A 91 -6.75 -10.59 12.27
CA ASP A 91 -6.16 -11.04 13.54
C ASP A 91 -5.79 -12.52 13.52
N TYR A 92 -6.66 -13.36 12.94
CA TYR A 92 -6.43 -14.80 12.82
C TYR A 92 -5.31 -15.16 11.83
N LEU A 93 -5.26 -14.50 10.68
CA LEU A 93 -4.28 -14.79 9.62
C LEU A 93 -2.89 -14.22 9.91
N TYR A 94 -2.81 -13.13 10.66
CA TYR A 94 -1.56 -12.44 10.98
C TYR A 94 -0.41 -13.35 11.44
N PRO A 95 -0.58 -14.22 12.46
CA PRO A 95 0.53 -15.07 12.94
C PRO A 95 1.07 -16.04 11.88
N TYR A 96 0.26 -16.43 10.90
CA TYR A 96 0.68 -17.34 9.83
C TYR A 96 1.35 -16.61 8.68
N LEU A 97 0.81 -15.45 8.28
CA LEU A 97 1.30 -14.71 7.12
C LEU A 97 2.47 -13.78 7.44
N ASN A 98 2.60 -13.33 8.69
CA ASN A 98 3.72 -12.50 9.11
C ASN A 98 5.07 -13.26 9.07
N SER A 99 5.05 -14.59 9.20
CA SER A 99 6.24 -15.42 9.04
C SER A 99 6.51 -15.82 7.58
N SER A 100 5.61 -15.53 6.64
CA SER A 100 5.78 -15.96 5.26
C SER A 100 6.79 -15.07 4.52
N GLU A 101 7.71 -15.71 3.80
CA GLU A 101 8.80 -15.05 3.07
C GLU A 101 8.54 -15.00 1.56
N SER A 102 7.56 -15.76 1.05
CA SER A 102 7.29 -15.86 -0.38
C SER A 102 5.80 -15.85 -0.72
N LEU A 103 5.51 -15.49 -1.97
CA LEU A 103 4.15 -15.44 -2.49
C LEU A 103 3.50 -16.83 -2.52
N ASP A 104 4.25 -17.86 -2.92
CA ASP A 104 3.76 -19.24 -2.97
C ASP A 104 3.45 -19.79 -1.59
N GLU A 105 4.32 -19.56 -0.60
CA GLU A 105 4.08 -19.96 0.78
C GLU A 105 2.83 -19.26 1.35
N SER A 106 2.69 -17.95 1.12
CA SER A 106 1.49 -17.21 1.52
C SER A 106 0.23 -17.76 0.85
N ARG A 107 0.31 -18.17 -0.41
CA ARG A 107 -0.80 -18.79 -1.13
C ARG A 107 -1.22 -20.11 -0.48
N GLU A 108 -0.27 -20.97 -0.16
CA GLU A 108 -0.56 -22.27 0.46
C GLU A 108 -1.10 -22.10 1.89
N ILE A 109 -0.58 -21.15 2.67
CA ILE A 109 -1.13 -20.78 3.97
C ILE A 109 -2.59 -20.32 3.82
N ILE A 110 -2.87 -19.43 2.87
CA ILE A 110 -4.25 -18.96 2.63
C ILE A 110 -5.17 -20.14 2.32
N LYS A 111 -4.77 -21.02 1.38
CA LYS A 111 -5.53 -22.21 0.99
C LYS A 111 -5.84 -23.12 2.17
N ASP A 112 -4.84 -23.43 2.99
CA ASP A 112 -4.99 -24.23 4.21
C ASP A 112 -5.98 -23.59 5.20
N LYS A 113 -5.92 -22.26 5.35
CA LYS A 113 -6.75 -21.52 6.31
C LYS A 113 -8.14 -21.11 5.79
N MET A 114 -8.48 -21.32 4.52
CA MET A 114 -9.75 -20.83 3.94
C MET A 114 -10.99 -21.32 4.69
N GLN A 115 -11.00 -22.58 5.12
CA GLN A 115 -12.15 -23.15 5.83
C GLN A 115 -12.31 -22.55 7.23
N ASP A 116 -11.21 -22.28 7.92
CA ASP A 116 -11.25 -21.66 9.25
C ASP A 116 -11.61 -20.18 9.16
N VAL A 117 -11.10 -19.47 8.15
CA VAL A 117 -11.53 -18.09 7.84
C VAL A 117 -13.05 -18.03 7.58
N LYS A 118 -13.59 -18.99 6.82
CA LYS A 118 -15.03 -19.07 6.56
C LYS A 118 -15.81 -19.23 7.86
N LYS A 119 -15.41 -20.16 8.74
CA LYS A 119 -16.07 -20.37 10.04
C LYS A 119 -16.03 -19.12 10.90
N ILE A 120 -14.88 -18.44 10.98
CA ILE A 120 -14.73 -17.20 11.75
C ILE A 120 -15.68 -16.12 11.25
N ALA A 121 -15.78 -15.94 9.93
CA ALA A 121 -16.70 -14.97 9.34
C ALA A 121 -18.16 -15.33 9.65
N GLU A 122 -18.55 -16.60 9.53
CA GLU A 122 -19.89 -17.08 9.87
C GLU A 122 -20.22 -16.89 11.37
N GLU A 123 -19.26 -17.13 12.26
CA GLU A 123 -19.40 -16.89 13.70
C GLU A 123 -19.64 -15.40 14.01
N VAL A 124 -18.88 -14.49 13.40
CA VAL A 124 -19.06 -13.04 13.57
C VAL A 124 -20.44 -12.61 13.09
N ILE A 125 -20.89 -13.10 11.94
CA ILE A 125 -22.22 -12.81 11.38
C ILE A 125 -23.32 -13.28 12.33
N LYS A 126 -23.21 -14.52 12.83
CA LYS A 126 -24.16 -15.10 13.76
C LYS A 126 -24.21 -14.36 15.09
N ASN A 127 -23.06 -13.98 15.64
CA ASN A 127 -22.97 -13.23 16.90
C ASN A 127 -23.57 -11.82 16.79
N ASN A 128 -23.61 -11.26 15.58
CA ASN A 128 -24.28 -10.00 15.28
C ASN A 128 -25.77 -10.17 14.88
N ASN A 129 -26.35 -11.35 15.10
CA ASN A 129 -27.75 -11.70 14.80
C ASN A 129 -28.13 -11.67 13.30
N TYR A 130 -27.16 -11.79 12.40
CA TYR A 130 -27.39 -11.95 10.97
C TYR A 130 -27.43 -13.44 10.56
N LYS A 131 -27.99 -13.70 9.38
CA LYS A 131 -28.08 -15.05 8.77
C LYS A 131 -27.51 -15.07 7.35
N TYR A 132 -26.55 -14.20 7.07
CA TYR A 132 -25.92 -14.16 5.76
C TYR A 132 -25.00 -15.36 5.57
N ASP A 133 -25.05 -15.95 4.38
CA ASP A 133 -24.04 -16.94 3.97
C ASP A 133 -22.70 -16.26 3.73
N VAL A 134 -21.61 -17.03 3.83
CA VAL A 134 -20.26 -16.55 3.52
C VAL A 134 -19.64 -17.41 2.43
N LYS A 135 -19.11 -16.73 1.41
CA LYS A 135 -18.25 -17.32 0.39
C LYS A 135 -16.81 -16.87 0.60
N VAL A 136 -15.88 -17.81 0.61
CA VAL A 136 -14.44 -17.52 0.70
C VAL A 136 -13.75 -18.12 -0.51
N GLU A 137 -12.99 -17.30 -1.24
CA GLU A 137 -12.40 -17.70 -2.53
C GLU A 137 -10.98 -17.15 -2.69
N LEU A 138 -10.16 -17.89 -3.43
CA LEU A 138 -8.88 -17.42 -3.95
C LEU A 138 -8.97 -17.47 -5.48
N SER A 139 -9.10 -16.30 -6.11
CA SER A 139 -9.33 -16.19 -7.56
C SER A 139 -8.65 -14.94 -8.12
N ARG A 140 -8.63 -14.81 -9.45
CA ARG A 140 -8.11 -13.62 -10.13
C ARG A 140 -9.24 -12.63 -10.39
N GLU A 141 -9.13 -11.41 -9.87
CA GLU A 141 -10.19 -10.38 -9.91
C GLU A 141 -9.69 -9.02 -10.33
N ASN A 142 -10.61 -8.20 -10.85
CA ASN A 142 -10.33 -6.82 -11.20
C ASN A 142 -10.39 -5.88 -9.99
N PHE A 143 -9.31 -5.15 -9.77
CA PHE A 143 -9.20 -4.12 -8.73
C PHE A 143 -9.16 -2.75 -9.40
N PRO A 144 -9.77 -1.71 -8.79
CA PRO A 144 -9.51 -0.33 -9.17
C PRO A 144 -8.13 0.11 -8.63
N ASP A 145 -7.70 1.32 -9.03
CA ASP A 145 -6.51 1.93 -8.44
C ASP A 145 -6.64 2.04 -6.90
N LYS A 146 -5.56 1.68 -6.20
CA LYS A 146 -5.48 1.76 -4.73
C LYS A 146 -4.13 2.26 -4.26
N SER A 147 -4.17 3.33 -3.47
CA SER A 147 -3.02 3.93 -2.84
C SER A 147 -2.78 3.37 -1.43
N TYR A 148 -1.53 3.06 -1.13
CA TYR A 148 -1.04 2.56 0.15
C TYR A 148 0.22 3.38 0.49
N GLY A 149 0.09 4.38 1.37
CA GLY A 149 1.18 5.32 1.66
C GLY A 149 1.66 6.07 0.42
N ASN A 150 2.95 5.91 0.09
CA ASN A 150 3.62 6.53 -1.05
C ASN A 150 3.48 5.74 -2.37
N ILE A 151 2.81 4.58 -2.39
CA ILE A 151 2.58 3.81 -3.63
C ILE A 151 1.12 3.79 -4.05
N THR A 152 0.89 3.70 -5.35
CA THR A 152 -0.42 3.39 -5.94
C THR A 152 -0.31 2.15 -6.80
N LEU A 153 -1.07 1.12 -6.43
CA LEU A 153 -1.26 -0.07 -7.24
C LEU A 153 -2.30 0.22 -8.32
N PRO A 154 -1.96 -0.02 -9.59
CA PRO A 154 -2.83 0.33 -10.72
C PRO A 154 -4.04 -0.60 -10.81
N GLN A 155 -5.09 -0.16 -11.49
CA GLN A 155 -6.22 -0.98 -11.87
C GLN A 155 -5.74 -2.18 -12.70
N GLY A 156 -6.31 -3.36 -12.42
CA GLY A 156 -5.98 -4.55 -13.19
C GLY A 156 -6.48 -5.83 -12.54
N ASN A 157 -6.14 -6.96 -13.17
CA ASN A 157 -6.50 -8.28 -12.70
C ASN A 157 -5.38 -8.87 -11.81
N TYR A 158 -5.70 -9.20 -10.56
CA TYR A 158 -4.75 -9.68 -9.54
C TYR A 158 -5.26 -10.95 -8.89
N GLU A 159 -4.35 -11.81 -8.41
CA GLU A 159 -4.72 -12.87 -7.47
C GLU A 159 -5.25 -12.26 -6.18
N ALA A 160 -6.40 -12.74 -5.71
CA ALA A 160 -7.16 -12.13 -4.65
C ALA A 160 -7.79 -13.17 -3.73
N PHE A 161 -7.51 -13.04 -2.44
CA PHE A 161 -8.26 -13.71 -1.39
C PHE A 161 -9.51 -12.89 -1.03
N ARG A 162 -10.68 -13.53 -1.04
CA ARG A 162 -11.97 -12.84 -0.97
C ARG A 162 -12.87 -13.44 0.07
N ILE A 163 -13.58 -12.55 0.76
CA ILE A 163 -14.69 -12.91 1.65
C ILE A 163 -15.91 -12.15 1.19
N ILE A 164 -16.94 -12.87 0.79
CA ILE A 164 -18.20 -12.33 0.28
C ILE A 164 -19.28 -12.62 1.31
N ILE A 165 -19.84 -11.57 1.89
CA ILE A 165 -20.91 -11.67 2.90
C ILE A 165 -22.25 -11.54 2.17
N GLY A 166 -23.14 -12.51 2.35
CA GLY A 166 -24.49 -12.51 1.79
C GLY A 166 -24.46 -12.38 0.26
N SER A 167 -25.23 -11.41 -0.26
CA SER A 167 -25.33 -11.18 -1.72
C SER A 167 -24.08 -10.55 -2.34
N GLY A 168 -23.16 -10.02 -1.53
CA GLY A 168 -21.92 -9.39 -2.02
C GLY A 168 -22.15 -8.13 -2.87
N GLN A 169 -23.24 -7.40 -2.67
CA GLN A 169 -23.58 -6.20 -3.44
C GLN A 169 -23.08 -4.90 -2.80
N GLY A 170 -22.52 -4.99 -1.60
CA GLY A 170 -22.03 -3.83 -0.86
C GLY A 170 -20.61 -3.40 -1.24
N ARG A 171 -20.20 -2.24 -0.74
CA ARG A 171 -18.83 -1.73 -0.90
C ARG A 171 -17.78 -2.72 -0.42
N ASN A 172 -16.68 -2.77 -1.16
CA ASN A 172 -15.49 -3.56 -0.84
C ASN A 172 -14.60 -2.87 0.20
N TRP A 173 -13.95 -3.64 1.05
CA TRP A 173 -12.76 -3.21 1.80
C TRP A 173 -11.53 -3.84 1.16
N TRP A 174 -10.53 -3.04 0.79
CA TRP A 174 -9.42 -3.46 -0.08
C TRP A 174 -8.09 -3.46 0.64
N CYS A 175 -7.25 -4.46 0.34
CA CYS A 175 -5.96 -4.61 0.95
C CYS A 175 -4.98 -5.45 0.11
N VAL A 176 -3.72 -5.52 0.53
CA VAL A 176 -2.68 -6.41 0.01
C VAL A 176 -2.27 -7.37 1.13
N MET A 177 -2.55 -8.65 0.94
CA MET A 177 -2.26 -9.71 1.91
C MET A 177 -0.80 -10.16 1.83
N PHE A 178 -0.26 -10.24 0.61
CA PHE A 178 1.16 -10.45 0.38
C PHE A 178 1.68 -9.44 -0.65
N PRO A 179 2.77 -8.70 -0.34
CA PRO A 179 3.36 -8.55 1.00
C PRO A 179 2.34 -8.02 2.04
N PRO A 180 2.56 -8.28 3.35
CA PRO A 180 1.59 -8.13 4.43
C PRO A 180 1.17 -6.68 4.79
N LEU A 181 0.59 -5.92 3.84
CA LEU A 181 0.09 -4.56 4.10
C LEU A 181 -1.23 -4.51 4.89
N CYS A 182 -1.92 -5.64 5.06
CA CYS A 182 -3.16 -5.68 5.83
C CYS A 182 -3.00 -5.56 7.33
N PHE A 183 -1.77 -5.64 7.82
CA PHE A 183 -1.47 -5.73 9.25
C PHE A 183 -0.81 -4.47 9.80
N VAL A 184 -0.60 -3.46 8.97
CA VAL A 184 0.08 -2.25 9.39
C VAL A 184 -0.88 -1.30 10.10
N ASP A 185 -0.56 -0.94 11.34
CA ASP A 185 -1.20 0.17 12.04
C ASP A 185 -0.83 1.51 11.36
N GLU A 186 -1.78 2.44 11.27
CA GLU A 186 -1.62 3.74 10.60
C GLU A 186 -0.39 4.54 11.07
N SER A 187 0.11 4.30 12.28
CA SER A 187 1.31 4.95 12.85
C SER A 187 2.65 4.37 12.36
N LYS A 188 2.67 3.13 11.84
CA LYS A 188 3.87 2.43 11.34
C LYS A 188 3.85 2.21 9.82
N ALA A 189 2.76 2.65 9.18
CA ALA A 189 2.42 2.45 7.78
C ALA A 189 3.61 2.72 6.83
N GLN A 190 4.29 3.85 7.00
CA GLN A 190 5.34 4.31 6.07
C GLN A 190 6.53 3.35 5.94
N VAL A 191 7.02 2.77 7.06
CA VAL A 191 8.19 1.88 7.05
C VAL A 191 7.85 0.52 6.42
N GLU A 192 6.61 0.06 6.54
CA GLU A 192 6.18 -1.20 5.94
C GLU A 192 5.84 -1.05 4.45
N TYR A 193 5.43 0.14 4.00
CA TYR A 193 5.26 0.43 2.57
C TYR A 193 6.59 0.40 1.81
N ASP A 194 7.64 1.03 2.34
CA ASP A 194 8.97 1.03 1.70
C ASP A 194 9.55 -0.40 1.59
N LYS A 195 9.41 -1.21 2.64
CA LYS A 195 9.79 -2.64 2.63
C LYS A 195 8.95 -3.46 1.66
N THR A 196 7.69 -3.10 1.48
CA THR A 196 6.79 -3.78 0.53
C THR A 196 7.19 -3.49 -0.90
N GLU A 197 7.58 -2.26 -1.24
CA GLU A 197 8.18 -1.97 -2.54
C GLU A 197 9.43 -2.82 -2.80
N GLU A 198 10.33 -2.93 -1.84
CA GLU A 198 11.54 -3.74 -1.98
C GLU A 198 11.18 -5.21 -2.22
N LYS A 199 10.23 -5.76 -1.47
CA LYS A 199 9.76 -7.14 -1.66
C LYS A 199 9.11 -7.36 -3.03
N ILE A 200 8.33 -6.40 -3.53
CA ILE A 200 7.72 -6.44 -4.87
C ILE A 200 8.82 -6.44 -5.95
N LYS A 201 9.86 -5.61 -5.82
CA LYS A 201 10.97 -5.56 -6.78
C LYS A 201 11.83 -6.83 -6.75
N VAL A 202 12.02 -7.44 -5.58
CA VAL A 202 12.82 -8.66 -5.42
C VAL A 202 12.11 -9.90 -5.96
N SER A 203 10.79 -10.03 -5.75
CA SER A 203 10.01 -11.12 -6.34
C SER A 203 9.99 -11.05 -7.86
N ASP A 204 9.93 -9.85 -8.44
CA ASP A 204 10.02 -9.65 -9.89
C ASP A 204 11.37 -10.11 -10.48
N GLY A 205 12.47 -9.86 -9.77
CA GLY A 205 13.81 -10.34 -10.14
C GLY A 205 13.96 -11.86 -10.10
N LYS A 206 13.24 -12.54 -9.20
CA LYS A 206 13.26 -14.01 -9.07
C LYS A 206 12.36 -14.68 -10.12
N ASN A 207 11.18 -14.11 -10.37
CA ASN A 207 10.25 -14.57 -11.41
C ASN A 207 10.86 -14.49 -12.81
N ARG A 208 11.63 -13.43 -13.11
CA ARG A 208 12.36 -13.27 -14.37
C ARG A 208 13.49 -14.28 -14.57
N ALA A 209 14.05 -14.84 -13.48
CA ALA A 209 15.05 -15.90 -13.54
C ALA A 209 14.44 -17.30 -13.69
N GLU A 210 13.20 -17.50 -13.24
CA GLU A 210 12.45 -18.75 -13.36
C GLU A 210 11.73 -18.87 -14.72
N GLU A 211 11.25 -17.78 -15.32
CA GLU A 211 10.66 -17.79 -16.68
C GLU A 211 11.64 -18.18 -17.79
N VAL A 212 12.96 -18.08 -17.57
CA VAL A 212 13.98 -18.51 -18.55
C VAL A 212 14.20 -20.04 -18.52
N ASN A 213 13.64 -20.77 -17.55
CA ASN A 213 13.84 -22.22 -17.40
C ASN A 213 12.62 -23.09 -17.78
N LEU A 214 11.58 -22.53 -18.39
CA LEU A 214 10.39 -23.30 -18.79
C LEU A 214 10.15 -23.35 -20.30
N ASP A 215 11.20 -23.60 -21.09
CA ASP A 215 11.00 -24.04 -22.48
C ASP A 215 12.16 -24.89 -23.01
N LYS A 216 12.40 -26.07 -22.41
CA LYS A 216 13.01 -27.24 -23.07
C LYS A 216 12.64 -28.54 -22.34
N THR A 217 11.41 -29.01 -22.56
CA THR A 217 11.14 -30.44 -22.37
C THR A 217 10.21 -30.91 -23.47
N GLU A 218 10.80 -31.42 -24.55
CA GLU A 218 10.34 -32.60 -25.27
C GLU A 218 11.40 -32.96 -26.32
N GLU A 219 12.25 -33.93 -25.99
CA GLU A 219 12.53 -35.14 -26.79
C GLU A 219 13.90 -35.78 -26.47
N ALA A 220 13.84 -37.12 -26.35
CA ALA A 220 14.92 -38.11 -26.46
C ALA A 220 15.83 -38.41 -25.25
N ASN A 221 15.51 -39.52 -24.59
CA ASN A 221 16.43 -40.40 -23.87
C ASN A 221 17.61 -40.87 -24.77
N LYS A 222 18.84 -40.77 -24.28
CA LYS A 222 19.88 -41.82 -24.35
C LYS A 222 21.12 -41.47 -23.51
N GLU A 223 21.71 -42.53 -22.96
CA GLU A 223 22.84 -42.60 -22.04
C GLU A 223 24.08 -41.79 -22.45
N GLY A 224 24.83 -41.32 -21.45
CA GLY A 224 26.22 -40.91 -21.65
C GLY A 224 26.71 -39.91 -20.62
N ASN A 225 27.55 -40.39 -19.71
CA ASN A 225 28.46 -39.63 -18.85
C ASN A 225 28.95 -38.34 -19.52
N ASN A 226 28.93 -37.18 -18.82
CA ASN A 226 30.01 -36.20 -18.85
C ASN A 226 29.78 -35.02 -17.89
N ASN A 227 30.88 -34.66 -17.24
CA ASN A 227 31.10 -33.58 -16.29
C ASN A 227 30.68 -32.23 -16.90
N ILE A 228 29.59 -31.62 -16.42
CA ILE A 228 29.12 -30.31 -16.90
C ILE A 228 29.99 -29.22 -16.27
N GLN A 229 30.98 -28.73 -17.01
CA GLN A 229 31.59 -27.43 -16.71
C GLN A 229 30.66 -26.32 -17.19
N ILE A 230 29.95 -25.68 -16.26
CA ILE A 230 29.16 -24.50 -16.56
C ILE A 230 30.11 -23.30 -16.71
N LYS A 231 30.47 -22.97 -17.96
CA LYS A 231 31.14 -21.71 -18.29
C LYS A 231 30.09 -20.65 -18.58
N PHE A 232 29.88 -19.75 -17.62
CA PHE A 232 29.02 -18.58 -17.78
C PHE A 232 29.68 -17.58 -18.73
N LYS A 233 29.20 -17.53 -19.99
CA LYS A 233 29.60 -16.55 -21.01
C LYS A 233 29.35 -15.09 -20.60
N ILE A 234 28.51 -14.87 -19.59
CA ILE A 234 28.21 -13.54 -19.02
C ILE A 234 29.42 -12.95 -18.26
N LEU A 235 30.29 -13.78 -17.69
CA LEU A 235 31.51 -13.31 -17.01
C LEU A 235 32.62 -12.87 -17.98
N GLU A 236 32.59 -13.31 -19.24
CA GLU A 236 33.52 -12.83 -20.27
C GLU A 236 33.08 -11.47 -20.82
N VAL A 237 31.78 -11.26 -21.03
CA VAL A 237 31.22 -9.98 -21.49
C VAL A 237 31.39 -8.86 -20.45
N LEU A 238 31.30 -9.18 -19.15
CA LEU A 238 31.54 -8.20 -18.09
C LEU A 238 33.01 -7.78 -17.94
N LYS A 239 33.97 -8.58 -18.43
CA LYS A 239 35.39 -8.20 -18.43
C LYS A 239 35.77 -7.27 -19.58
N GLU A 240 35.03 -7.28 -20.69
CA GLU A 240 35.25 -6.35 -21.81
C GLU A 240 34.68 -4.95 -21.54
N ILE A 241 33.75 -4.80 -20.59
CA ILE A 241 33.15 -3.51 -20.23
C ILE A 241 33.96 -2.77 -19.14
N PHE A 242 34.75 -3.50 -18.35
CA PHE A 242 35.54 -2.96 -17.23
C PHE A 242 37.05 -2.97 -17.46
N ASN A 243 37.52 -3.11 -18.70
CA ASN A 243 38.93 -2.95 -19.07
C ASN A 243 39.11 -2.02 -20.26
#